data_AF-A0A7C2L302-F1
#
_entry.id   AF-A0A7C2L302-F1
#
_cell.length_a   1.000
_cell.length_b   1.000
_cell.length_c   1.000
_cell.angle_alpha   90.00
_cell.angle_beta   90.00
_cell.angle_gamma   90.00
#
_symmetry.space_group_name_H-M   'P 1'
#
loop_
_entity.id
_entity.type
_entity.pdbx_description
1 polymer ?
#
loop_
_entity_poly.entity_id
_entity_poly.type
_entity_poly.pdbx_seq_one_letter_code
_entity_poly.pdbx_strand_id
1 'polypeptide(L)'
;DIAQKPLIVENPPEGEQPVFVWLEDGMGNKTHVNAARGTLRFDRTPPSGTLLINQGARQTAELRVTLTLQVQDAASGLAEMRFSNDGQTWSPWEPFATEKADWDLSQFGGSADPGRKTVSAQVRDRAGNIGQFSAHIEYVRPPVAQFAITPQNPRPAQRVTFDASASSSPNGAITRYAWNFGDGTEQETNQPIVQHVYASEGRYTVRLTVTDALGITASAERELVVEARSDTLRVPQDFPTVEEAVRAAQPGDVILISVGIYIVNLVVDKPVTLRGAGPQTLLRGQDPNRPVLVVQSEGFQVRMEALRLTTRSNATAAAVFAQSGRLTIAAALLEGQGSVPALELAGPAQVTLEGTEMAPIRLSSSGTVLRARDQAQLIATHAEFLGGLGLEFTGSATAVVRNSRIATFGIGLGFSGSSNLTLTDVSIEAGGDGLVFSSSGSLTTDGVQVMAGKTAVRLAGSAELSLDLTDSELVGAEVGLSLRGTVRVTAMNGEILGGGIGLDVGENAQLVMEGAEVTSDGINVKVGGRARAWLQRTKISGGLAGVLVRDSATLILDGNTITDHALWGTFLPHPPCLPTGTPT
;
A
#
# COMPACT_ATOMS: atom_id res chain seq x y z
N ASP A 1 -19.53 32.50 99.57
CA ASP A 1 -19.70 31.33 98.70
C ASP A 1 -18.70 31.42 97.55
N ILE A 2 -17.72 30.52 97.50
CA ILE A 2 -16.63 30.54 96.52
C ILE A 2 -17.03 29.86 95.20
N ALA A 3 -18.18 29.18 95.16
CA ALA A 3 -18.55 28.29 94.07
C ALA A 3 -18.67 28.96 92.69
N GLN A 4 -18.70 30.30 92.58
CA GLN A 4 -18.79 31.02 91.29
C GLN A 4 -18.01 32.36 91.20
N LYS A 5 -16.87 32.53 91.88
CA LYS A 5 -16.02 33.72 91.63
C LYS A 5 -15.06 33.47 90.45
N PRO A 6 -15.15 34.21 89.33
CA PRO A 6 -14.17 34.10 88.25
C PRO A 6 -12.81 34.65 88.70
N LEU A 7 -11.75 33.89 88.45
CA LEU A 7 -10.37 34.36 88.59
C LEU A 7 -9.91 34.92 87.24
N ILE A 8 -9.75 36.24 87.15
CA ILE A 8 -9.20 36.90 85.97
C ILE A 8 -7.70 37.08 86.21
N VAL A 9 -6.88 36.50 85.34
CA VAL A 9 -5.42 36.66 85.36
C VAL A 9 -5.03 37.46 84.12
N GLU A 10 -4.68 38.73 84.32
CA GLU A 10 -4.23 39.60 83.23
C GLU A 10 -2.73 39.40 82.99
N ASN A 11 -2.36 39.11 81.75
CA ASN A 11 -0.96 38.87 81.34
C ASN A 11 -0.16 37.91 82.24
N PRO A 12 -0.61 36.66 82.42
CA PRO A 12 0.16 35.69 83.19
C PRO A 12 1.52 35.42 82.55
N PRO A 13 2.60 35.29 83.35
CA PRO A 13 3.87 34.78 82.88
C PRO A 13 3.75 33.32 82.45
N GLU A 14 4.57 32.93 81.46
CA GLU A 14 4.63 31.57 80.95
C GLU A 14 5.01 30.56 82.03
N GLY A 15 4.49 29.33 81.93
CA GLY A 15 4.75 28.24 82.87
C GLY A 15 3.69 28.08 83.95
N GLU A 16 4.05 27.34 85.00
CA GLU A 16 3.15 27.04 86.12
C GLU A 16 3.05 28.23 87.08
N GLN A 17 1.83 28.73 87.23
CA GLN A 17 1.49 29.77 88.17
C GLN A 17 0.73 29.15 89.35
N PRO A 18 1.28 29.20 90.57
CA PRO A 18 0.59 28.67 91.73
C PRO A 18 -0.58 29.59 92.09
N VAL A 19 -1.76 28.99 92.29
CA VAL A 19 -2.95 29.67 92.79
C VAL A 19 -3.16 29.24 94.23
N PHE A 20 -3.22 30.23 95.11
CA PHE A 20 -3.48 30.03 96.53
C PHE A 20 -4.87 30.53 96.88
N VAL A 21 -5.62 29.72 97.63
CA VAL A 21 -6.94 30.10 98.15
C VAL A 21 -6.88 30.14 99.67
N TRP A 22 -7.28 31.27 100.25
CA TRP A 22 -7.49 31.42 101.69
C TRP A 22 -8.97 31.71 101.97
N LEU A 23 -9.48 31.09 103.03
CA LEU A 23 -10.82 31.31 103.56
C LEU A 23 -10.75 32.17 104.83
N GLU A 24 -11.66 33.12 104.94
CA GLU A 24 -11.87 33.99 106.10
C GLU A 24 -13.26 33.72 106.68
N ASP A 25 -13.36 33.50 107.99
CA ASP A 25 -14.65 33.30 108.66
C ASP A 25 -15.35 34.64 108.98
N GLY A 26 -16.61 34.57 109.46
CA GLY A 26 -17.40 35.75 109.80
C GLY A 26 -16.89 36.56 111.00
N MET A 27 -15.84 36.11 111.68
CA MET A 27 -15.16 36.81 112.78
C MET A 27 -13.75 37.31 112.39
N GLY A 28 -13.35 37.15 111.12
CA GLY A 28 -12.09 37.68 110.58
C GLY A 28 -10.89 36.73 110.70
N ASN A 29 -11.09 35.47 111.11
CA ASN A 29 -9.98 34.51 111.17
C ASN A 29 -9.68 33.96 109.78
N LYS A 30 -8.41 34.02 109.36
CA LYS A 30 -7.94 33.56 108.05
C LYS A 30 -7.14 32.27 108.15
N THR A 31 -7.35 31.38 107.20
CA THR A 31 -6.62 30.09 107.04
C THR A 31 -5.20 30.28 106.47
N HIS A 32 -4.38 31.19 107.00
CA HIS A 32 -3.10 31.56 106.37
C HIS A 32 -2.04 30.44 106.29
N VAL A 33 -2.19 29.34 107.03
CA VAL A 33 -1.13 28.31 107.16
C VAL A 33 -1.44 27.00 106.40
N ASN A 34 -2.66 26.82 105.89
CA ASN A 34 -3.10 25.62 105.14
C ASN A 34 -3.91 26.01 103.89
N ALA A 35 -3.33 26.81 103.00
CA ALA A 35 -3.98 27.15 101.74
C ALA A 35 -4.17 25.90 100.87
N ALA A 36 -5.36 25.73 100.28
CA ALA A 36 -5.51 24.82 99.15
C ALA A 36 -4.72 25.40 97.97
N ARG A 37 -3.82 24.60 97.39
CA ARG A 37 -2.99 24.99 96.24
C ARG A 37 -3.50 24.33 94.97
N GLY A 38 -3.62 25.12 93.92
CA GLY A 38 -3.76 24.65 92.54
C GLY A 38 -2.66 25.25 91.67
N THR A 39 -2.48 24.72 90.47
CA THR A 39 -1.54 25.24 89.48
C THR A 39 -2.29 25.56 88.19
N LEU A 40 -2.15 26.78 87.69
CA LEU A 40 -2.54 27.13 86.32
C LEU A 40 -1.30 27.05 85.45
N ARG A 41 -1.41 26.47 84.25
CA ARG A 41 -0.31 26.44 83.29
C ARG A 41 -0.66 27.35 82.12
N PHE A 42 0.16 28.37 81.90
CA PHE A 42 0.02 29.28 80.76
C PHE A 42 1.12 28.97 79.76
N ASP A 43 0.70 28.74 78.52
CA ASP A 43 1.59 28.41 77.42
C ASP A 43 1.27 29.33 76.24
N ARG A 44 2.29 30.06 75.78
CA ARG A 44 2.21 30.99 74.64
C ARG A 44 3.18 30.60 73.53
N THR A 45 3.92 29.51 73.70
CA THR A 45 4.96 29.09 72.77
C THR A 45 4.32 28.12 71.78
N PRO A 46 4.25 28.45 70.48
CA PRO A 46 3.73 27.51 69.51
C PRO A 46 4.62 26.27 69.37
N PRO A 47 4.05 25.12 68.97
CA PRO A 47 4.83 23.94 68.61
C PRO A 47 5.94 24.26 67.60
N SER A 48 7.11 23.64 67.78
CA SER A 48 8.29 23.79 66.91
C SER A 48 8.73 22.45 66.32
N GLY A 49 9.30 22.45 65.11
CA GLY A 49 9.65 21.22 64.43
C GLY A 49 9.74 21.34 62.91
N THR A 50 9.67 20.19 62.25
CA THR A 50 9.74 20.08 60.79
C THR A 50 8.69 19.14 60.22
N LEU A 51 8.29 19.43 58.97
CA LEU A 51 7.50 18.55 58.13
C LEU A 51 8.42 17.88 57.10
N LEU A 52 8.23 16.58 56.88
CA LEU A 52 8.88 15.83 55.81
C LEU A 52 7.80 15.20 54.93
N ILE A 53 8.03 15.14 53.62
CA ILE A 53 7.21 14.40 52.67
C ILE A 53 8.01 13.17 52.24
N ASN A 54 7.43 11.97 52.35
CA ASN A 54 8.08 10.69 52.05
C ASN A 54 9.50 10.61 52.67
N GLN A 55 9.60 10.89 53.98
CA GLN A 55 10.88 10.89 54.71
C GLN A 55 11.95 11.86 54.15
N GLY A 56 11.54 12.92 53.45
CA GLY A 56 12.44 13.92 52.87
C GLY A 56 12.88 13.60 51.43
N ALA A 57 12.15 12.72 50.73
CA ALA A 57 12.40 12.44 49.32
C ALA A 57 12.36 13.72 48.47
N ARG A 58 13.28 13.82 47.50
CA ARG A 58 13.35 14.98 46.59
C ARG A 58 12.25 14.95 45.53
N GLN A 59 11.78 13.76 45.14
CA GLN A 59 10.80 13.56 44.08
C GLN A 59 9.84 12.42 44.41
N THR A 60 8.66 12.42 43.79
CA THR A 60 7.67 11.34 43.86
C THR A 60 7.02 11.12 42.49
N ALA A 61 6.73 9.86 42.16
CA ALA A 61 5.91 9.48 41.01
C ALA A 61 4.42 9.30 41.36
N GLU A 62 4.09 9.41 42.65
CA GLU A 62 2.75 9.23 43.17
C GLU A 62 2.19 10.55 43.69
N LEU A 63 0.91 10.81 43.39
CA LEU A 63 0.18 11.97 43.94
C LEU A 63 -0.19 11.78 45.41
N ARG A 64 -0.19 10.54 45.90
CA ARG A 64 -0.42 10.23 47.32
C ARG A 64 0.91 10.06 48.01
N VAL A 65 1.12 10.79 49.11
CA VAL A 65 2.37 10.80 49.85
C VAL A 65 2.14 10.63 51.34
N THR A 66 3.18 10.22 52.05
CA THR A 66 3.20 10.18 53.51
C THR A 66 3.85 11.44 54.04
N LEU A 67 3.17 12.12 54.95
CA LEU A 67 3.72 13.27 55.67
C LEU A 67 4.20 12.80 57.04
N THR A 68 5.40 13.21 57.44
CA THR A 68 5.96 12.95 58.78
C THR A 68 6.18 14.27 59.49
N LEU A 69 5.59 14.41 60.68
CA LEU A 69 5.73 15.56 61.56
C LEU A 69 6.71 15.23 62.69
N GLN A 70 7.83 15.93 62.71
CA GLN A 70 8.82 15.90 63.79
C GLN A 70 8.66 17.18 64.61
N VAL A 71 7.55 17.24 65.36
CA VAL A 71 7.12 18.43 66.10
C VAL A 71 7.16 18.12 67.59
N GLN A 72 7.55 19.11 68.38
CA GLN A 72 7.60 19.02 69.83
C GLN A 72 6.98 20.27 70.47
N ASP A 73 6.32 20.02 71.60
CA ASP A 73 5.89 21.05 72.52
C ASP A 73 6.05 20.52 73.95
N ALA A 74 6.96 21.10 74.74
CA ALA A 74 7.26 20.66 76.10
C ALA A 74 6.31 21.31 77.15
N ALA A 75 5.58 22.35 76.73
CA ALA A 75 4.70 23.11 77.58
C ALA A 75 3.32 22.43 77.65
N SER A 76 2.40 22.69 76.72
CA SER A 76 1.06 22.11 76.77
C SER A 76 0.93 20.77 76.04
N GLY A 77 1.92 20.41 75.22
CA GLY A 77 1.91 19.19 74.40
C GLY A 77 0.97 19.29 73.20
N LEU A 78 1.12 18.38 72.24
CA LEU A 78 0.44 18.46 70.94
C LEU A 78 -1.00 17.94 71.00
N ALA A 79 -1.92 18.61 70.31
CA ALA A 79 -3.35 18.29 70.33
C ALA A 79 -3.91 17.91 68.95
N GLU A 80 -3.84 18.83 67.98
CA GLU A 80 -4.46 18.67 66.67
C GLU A 80 -3.50 19.06 65.54
N MET A 81 -3.75 18.55 64.34
CA MET A 81 -3.02 18.91 63.13
C MET A 81 -3.96 19.12 61.94
N ARG A 82 -3.50 19.84 60.91
CA ARG A 82 -4.15 19.94 59.60
C ARG A 82 -3.15 20.29 58.50
N PHE A 83 -3.52 20.07 57.25
CA PHE A 83 -2.62 20.19 56.09
C PHE A 83 -3.24 20.98 54.94
N SER A 84 -2.39 21.51 54.05
CA SER A 84 -2.78 22.28 52.87
C SER A 84 -1.72 22.17 51.78
N ASN A 85 -2.13 22.17 50.50
CA ASN A 85 -1.21 22.15 49.35
C ASN A 85 -0.95 23.54 48.74
N ASP A 86 -1.69 24.57 49.17
CA ASP A 86 -1.55 25.97 48.71
C ASP A 86 -1.31 26.97 49.87
N GLY A 87 -1.38 26.51 51.12
CA GLY A 87 -1.30 27.33 52.34
C GLY A 87 -2.57 28.14 52.64
N GLN A 88 -3.63 28.00 51.85
CA GLN A 88 -4.88 28.77 51.93
C GLN A 88 -6.10 27.87 52.16
N THR A 89 -6.19 26.80 51.39
CA THR A 89 -7.23 25.78 51.45
C THR A 89 -6.75 24.67 52.39
N TRP A 90 -7.30 24.62 53.60
CA TRP A 90 -6.88 23.69 54.64
C TRP A 90 -7.84 22.52 54.80
N SER A 91 -7.29 21.34 55.11
CA SER A 91 -8.08 20.23 55.62
C SER A 91 -8.74 20.61 56.96
N PRO A 92 -9.79 19.88 57.37
CA PRO A 92 -10.27 19.94 58.74
C PRO A 92 -9.15 19.63 59.74
N TRP A 93 -9.31 20.12 60.97
CA TRP A 93 -8.45 19.72 62.11
C TRP A 93 -8.72 18.25 62.47
N GLU A 94 -7.65 17.51 62.74
CA GLU A 94 -7.69 16.12 63.20
C GLU A 94 -6.74 15.92 64.40
N PRO A 95 -6.91 14.87 65.23
CA PRO A 95 -5.99 14.60 66.34
C PRO A 95 -4.54 14.49 65.85
N PHE A 96 -3.61 15.03 66.64
CA PHE A 96 -2.19 14.99 66.30
C PHE A 96 -1.69 13.55 66.15
N ALA A 97 -1.02 13.28 65.04
CA ALA A 97 -0.22 12.08 64.82
C ALA A 97 1.11 12.46 64.19
N THR A 98 2.13 11.65 64.41
CA THR A 98 3.47 11.87 63.83
C THR A 98 3.51 11.58 62.34
N GLU A 99 2.52 10.86 61.81
CA GLU A 99 2.43 10.52 60.39
C GLU A 99 1.00 10.71 59.85
N LYS A 100 0.92 11.19 58.61
CA LYS A 100 -0.30 11.23 57.79
C LYS A 100 -0.04 10.47 56.49
N ALA A 101 -0.63 9.29 56.37
CA ALA A 101 -0.58 8.51 55.13
C ALA A 101 -1.61 9.03 54.11
N ASP A 102 -1.39 8.67 52.84
CA ASP A 102 -2.31 8.90 51.71
C ASP A 102 -2.71 10.37 51.49
N TRP A 103 -1.83 11.32 51.80
CA TRP A 103 -2.08 12.73 51.51
C TRP A 103 -2.02 12.98 50.00
N ASP A 104 -3.14 13.45 49.42
CA ASP A 104 -3.26 13.69 47.98
C ASP A 104 -2.80 15.11 47.61
N LEU A 105 -1.70 15.19 46.85
CA LEU A 105 -1.07 16.42 46.37
C LEU A 105 -1.92 17.20 45.34
N SER A 106 -3.02 16.61 44.86
CA SER A 106 -3.95 17.25 43.93
C SER A 106 -5.14 17.94 44.63
N GLN A 107 -5.35 17.68 45.93
CA GLN A 107 -6.47 18.23 46.70
C GLN A 107 -6.06 19.48 47.48
N PHE A 108 -7.01 20.13 48.17
CA PHE A 108 -6.74 21.26 49.08
C PHE A 108 -5.84 22.35 48.47
N GLY A 109 -6.18 22.78 47.25
CA GLY A 109 -5.43 23.78 46.48
C GLY A 109 -4.27 23.24 45.63
N GLY A 110 -4.05 21.92 45.64
CA GLY A 110 -3.04 21.22 44.86
C GLY A 110 -3.40 21.04 43.37
N SER A 111 -2.51 20.35 42.63
CA SER A 111 -2.72 20.02 41.20
C SER A 111 -2.13 18.63 40.88
N ALA A 112 -2.74 17.96 39.90
CA ALA A 112 -2.27 16.68 39.36
C ALA A 112 -1.18 16.80 38.26
N ASP A 113 -0.76 18.02 37.91
CA ASP A 113 0.29 18.25 36.92
C ASP A 113 1.68 18.05 37.52
N PRO A 114 2.68 17.57 36.76
CA PRO A 114 4.06 17.46 37.24
C PRO A 114 4.63 18.81 37.63
N GLY A 115 5.61 18.77 38.51
CA GLY A 115 6.28 19.95 39.03
C GLY A 115 6.37 19.96 40.56
N ARG A 116 6.95 21.03 41.08
CA ARG A 116 7.12 21.25 42.52
C ARG A 116 5.78 21.31 43.25
N LYS A 117 5.59 20.42 44.23
CA LYS A 117 4.44 20.39 45.16
C LYS A 117 4.88 20.85 46.53
N THR A 118 4.12 21.74 47.15
CA THR A 118 4.37 22.23 48.50
C THR A 118 3.26 21.75 49.41
N VAL A 119 3.61 21.23 50.59
CA VAL A 119 2.64 20.88 51.64
C VAL A 119 2.95 21.74 52.85
N SER A 120 1.93 22.38 53.39
CA SER A 120 1.99 23.10 54.66
C SER A 120 1.20 22.34 55.72
N ALA A 121 1.75 22.25 56.92
CA ALA A 121 1.12 21.67 58.10
C ALA A 121 0.96 22.74 59.17
N GLN A 122 -0.17 22.71 59.86
CA GLN A 122 -0.38 23.45 61.11
C GLN A 122 -0.61 22.46 62.23
N VAL A 123 0.06 22.66 63.36
CA VAL A 123 -0.09 21.85 64.57
C VAL A 123 -0.51 22.76 65.71
N ARG A 124 -1.61 22.41 66.36
CA ARG A 124 -2.14 23.13 67.52
C ARG A 124 -1.83 22.34 68.80
N ASP A 125 -1.34 23.04 69.81
CA ASP A 125 -1.09 22.48 71.14
C ASP A 125 -2.38 22.46 72.01
N ARG A 126 -2.28 21.99 73.26
CA ARG A 126 -3.44 21.98 74.19
C ARG A 126 -3.82 23.35 74.75
N ALA A 127 -2.95 24.36 74.59
CA ALA A 127 -3.21 25.74 74.98
C ALA A 127 -3.82 26.59 73.84
N GLY A 128 -3.85 26.05 72.61
CA GLY A 128 -4.38 26.70 71.42
C GLY A 128 -3.33 27.40 70.54
N ASN A 129 -2.03 27.35 70.87
CA ASN A 129 -0.99 27.94 70.03
C ASN A 129 -0.76 27.09 68.78
N ILE A 130 -0.49 27.74 67.64
CA ILE A 130 -0.37 27.08 66.34
C ILE A 130 1.03 27.25 65.77
N GLY A 131 1.76 26.14 65.62
CA GLY A 131 2.98 26.07 64.84
C GLY A 131 2.67 25.77 63.37
N GLN A 132 3.44 26.35 62.44
CA GLN A 132 3.29 26.12 61.00
C GLN A 132 4.61 25.69 60.36
N PHE A 133 4.53 24.66 59.52
CA PHE A 133 5.67 24.01 58.88
C PHE A 133 5.36 23.78 57.41
N SER A 134 6.37 23.80 56.54
CA SER A 134 6.20 23.50 55.12
C SER A 134 7.33 22.63 54.60
N ALA A 135 7.00 21.77 53.64
CA ALA A 135 7.92 20.93 52.91
C ALA A 135 7.53 20.93 51.43
N HIS A 136 8.45 20.49 50.56
CA HIS A 136 8.16 20.36 49.13
C HIS A 136 8.76 19.08 48.56
N ILE A 137 8.15 18.62 47.47
CA ILE A 137 8.57 17.45 46.71
C ILE A 137 8.32 17.71 45.22
N GLU A 138 9.18 17.22 44.33
CA GLU A 138 8.93 17.31 42.89
C GLU A 138 8.04 16.14 42.45
N TYR A 139 6.84 16.40 41.97
CA TYR A 139 6.00 15.37 41.37
C TYR A 139 6.38 15.17 39.91
N VAL A 140 6.78 13.96 39.53
CA VAL A 140 7.25 13.63 38.17
C VAL A 140 6.42 12.52 37.55
N ARG A 141 6.30 12.52 36.23
CA ARG A 141 5.66 11.42 35.47
C ARG A 141 6.63 10.85 34.43
N PRO A 142 6.56 9.55 34.11
CA PRO A 142 7.44 8.98 33.10
C PRO A 142 7.23 9.66 31.73
N PRO A 143 8.31 9.83 30.93
CA PRO A 143 8.19 10.19 29.52
C PRO A 143 7.38 9.17 28.72
N VAL A 144 7.01 9.55 27.49
CA VAL A 144 6.46 8.66 26.46
C VAL A 144 7.52 8.47 25.38
N ALA A 145 8.06 7.25 25.29
CA ALA A 145 8.96 6.85 24.22
C ALA A 145 8.17 6.39 22.99
N GLN A 146 8.52 6.90 21.80
CA GLN A 146 7.90 6.51 20.53
C GLN A 146 8.90 6.68 19.39
N PHE A 147 8.90 5.73 18.44
CA PHE A 147 9.74 5.84 17.25
C PHE A 147 9.17 5.17 15.99
N ALA A 148 9.64 5.63 14.83
CA ALA A 148 9.40 5.05 13.52
C ALA A 148 10.68 4.44 12.94
N ILE A 149 10.53 3.43 12.08
CA ILE A 149 11.63 2.72 11.39
C ILE A 149 11.41 2.85 9.88
N THR A 150 12.44 3.24 9.13
CA THR A 150 12.40 3.33 7.66
C THR A 150 13.69 2.78 7.02
N PRO A 151 13.60 1.87 6.03
CA PRO A 151 12.38 1.23 5.52
C PRO A 151 11.79 0.22 6.52
N GLN A 152 10.54 -0.21 6.31
CA GLN A 152 9.89 -1.20 7.20
C GLN A 152 10.48 -2.61 7.08
N ASN A 153 10.96 -2.99 5.88
CA ASN A 153 11.54 -4.30 5.59
C ASN A 153 12.96 -4.12 5.00
N PRO A 154 13.96 -3.81 5.82
CA PRO A 154 15.34 -3.66 5.36
C PRO A 154 16.00 -5.01 5.07
N ARG A 155 17.04 -4.97 4.24
CA ARG A 155 17.91 -6.12 3.94
C ARG A 155 19.22 -6.06 4.76
N PRO A 156 19.95 -7.18 4.89
CA PRO A 156 21.31 -7.17 5.41
C PRO A 156 22.17 -6.14 4.68
N ALA A 157 23.03 -5.45 5.43
CA ALA A 157 23.88 -4.36 4.96
C ALA A 157 23.13 -3.10 4.45
N GLN A 158 21.80 -3.03 4.56
CA GLN A 158 21.03 -1.82 4.25
C GLN A 158 20.99 -0.87 5.45
N ARG A 159 21.10 0.43 5.18
CA ARG A 159 20.97 1.48 6.19
C ARG A 159 19.50 1.70 6.56
N VAL A 160 19.20 1.55 7.85
CA VAL A 160 17.88 1.73 8.45
C VAL A 160 17.89 3.02 9.27
N THR A 161 16.87 3.86 9.12
CA THR A 161 16.69 5.09 9.88
C THR A 161 15.67 4.87 10.98
N PHE A 162 16.02 5.28 12.20
CA PHE A 162 15.17 5.26 13.39
C PHE A 162 14.90 6.69 13.82
N ASP A 163 13.63 7.06 13.91
CA ASP A 163 13.18 8.42 14.22
C ASP A 163 12.32 8.43 15.48
N ALA A 164 12.87 8.97 16.57
CA ALA A 164 12.22 9.12 17.87
C ALA A 164 11.65 10.52 18.13
N SER A 165 11.50 11.35 17.10
CA SER A 165 11.01 12.75 17.21
C SER A 165 9.60 12.87 17.79
N ALA A 166 8.81 11.79 17.73
CA ALA A 166 7.48 11.70 18.35
C ALA A 166 7.49 11.46 19.87
N SER A 167 8.66 11.19 20.47
CA SER A 167 8.77 11.02 21.93
C SER A 167 8.54 12.35 22.68
N SER A 168 7.97 12.30 23.88
CA SER A 168 7.68 13.48 24.70
C SER A 168 7.85 13.22 26.20
N SER A 169 8.04 14.27 27.00
CA SER A 169 7.99 14.16 28.48
C SER A 169 7.12 15.28 29.06
N PRO A 170 6.26 14.97 30.05
CA PRO A 170 5.50 15.97 30.77
C PRO A 170 6.34 16.75 31.79
N ASN A 171 7.59 16.34 32.04
CA ASN A 171 8.51 17.04 32.96
C ASN A 171 9.50 17.96 32.22
N GLY A 172 9.42 18.08 30.89
CA GLY A 172 10.31 18.92 30.08
C GLY A 172 10.86 18.23 28.84
N ALA A 173 11.96 18.75 28.29
CA ALA A 173 12.57 18.19 27.08
C ALA A 173 13.24 16.83 27.34
N ILE A 174 13.21 15.96 26.32
CA ILE A 174 14.05 14.75 26.27
C ILE A 174 15.49 15.18 25.98
N THR A 175 16.43 14.73 26.81
CA THR A 175 17.84 15.12 26.74
C THR A 175 18.74 14.01 26.22
N ARG A 176 18.29 12.75 26.26
CA ARG A 176 19.07 11.58 25.81
C ARG A 176 18.17 10.50 25.22
N TYR A 177 18.67 9.87 24.16
CA TYR A 177 18.09 8.70 23.50
C TYR A 177 19.13 7.58 23.51
N ALA A 178 18.80 6.45 24.13
CA ALA A 178 19.61 5.25 24.14
C ALA A 178 18.90 4.14 23.35
N TRP A 179 19.57 3.62 22.33
CA TRP A 179 19.07 2.60 21.41
C TRP A 179 19.78 1.29 21.67
N ASN A 180 19.01 0.21 21.72
CA ASN A 180 19.49 -1.15 21.57
C ASN A 180 18.83 -1.71 20.31
N PHE A 181 19.64 -2.09 19.32
CA PHE A 181 19.13 -2.51 18.01
C PHE A 181 18.70 -3.98 17.95
N GLY A 182 18.89 -4.74 19.04
CA GLY A 182 18.52 -6.15 19.14
C GLY A 182 19.55 -7.13 18.55
N ASP A 183 20.63 -6.62 17.95
CA ASP A 183 21.72 -7.41 17.34
C ASP A 183 23.02 -7.41 18.18
N GLY A 184 22.93 -6.93 19.42
CA GLY A 184 24.06 -6.76 20.33
C GLY A 184 24.76 -5.40 20.21
N THR A 185 24.32 -4.53 19.30
CA THR A 185 24.81 -3.16 19.21
C THR A 185 23.91 -2.17 19.95
N GLU A 186 24.53 -1.17 20.57
CA GLU A 186 23.85 -0.10 21.30
C GLU A 186 24.43 1.25 20.89
N GLN A 187 23.60 2.28 20.94
CA GLN A 187 23.99 3.65 20.61
C GLN A 187 23.29 4.66 21.50
N GLU A 188 24.03 5.65 21.97
CA GLU A 188 23.47 6.78 22.71
C GLU A 188 23.70 8.09 21.98
N THR A 189 22.71 8.99 22.04
CA THR A 189 22.75 10.28 21.36
C THR A 189 21.83 11.29 22.04
N ASN A 190 22.04 12.57 21.75
CA ASN A 190 21.11 13.66 22.07
C ASN A 190 20.21 14.04 20.88
N GLN A 191 20.36 13.37 19.73
CA GLN A 191 19.55 13.58 18.53
C GLN A 191 18.43 12.54 18.46
N PRO A 192 17.21 12.92 18.02
CA PRO A 192 16.09 11.99 17.93
C PRO A 192 16.20 11.00 16.75
N ILE A 193 17.10 11.25 15.77
CA ILE A 193 17.24 10.43 14.56
C ILE A 193 18.60 9.75 14.56
N VAL A 194 18.62 8.43 14.36
CA VAL A 194 19.83 7.62 14.19
C VAL A 194 19.72 6.67 13.00
N GLN A 195 20.86 6.15 12.56
CA GLN A 195 20.93 5.17 11.48
C GLN A 195 21.74 3.95 11.92
N HIS A 196 21.27 2.76 11.56
CA HIS A 196 21.94 1.48 11.86
C HIS A 196 21.93 0.55 10.65
N VAL A 197 22.82 -0.45 10.65
CA VAL A 197 22.94 -1.46 9.60
C VAL A 197 23.02 -2.84 10.24
N TYR A 198 22.10 -3.73 9.88
CA TYR A 198 22.09 -5.12 10.35
C TYR A 198 22.95 -6.00 9.43
N ALA A 199 23.80 -6.84 10.01
CA ALA A 199 24.73 -7.68 9.25
C ALA A 199 24.09 -8.94 8.65
N SER A 200 23.06 -9.47 9.31
CA SER A 200 22.36 -10.70 8.94
C SER A 200 20.85 -10.47 8.93
N GLU A 201 20.11 -11.37 8.28
CA GLU A 201 18.67 -11.46 8.44
C GLU A 201 18.27 -11.93 9.84
N GLY A 202 17.07 -11.54 10.26
CA GLY A 202 16.58 -11.90 11.56
C GLY A 202 15.43 -11.02 12.04
N ARG A 203 14.85 -11.43 13.17
CA ARG A 203 13.91 -10.63 13.95
C ARG A 203 14.69 -9.94 15.05
N TYR A 204 14.65 -8.62 15.04
CA TYR A 204 15.36 -7.78 15.99
C TYR A 204 14.35 -7.01 16.84
N THR A 205 14.41 -7.17 18.16
CA THR A 205 13.63 -6.34 19.09
C THR A 205 14.39 -5.05 19.33
N VAL A 206 14.00 -3.99 18.63
CA VAL A 206 14.61 -2.67 18.78
C VAL A 206 14.01 -1.99 19.99
N ARG A 207 14.86 -1.58 20.94
CA ARG A 207 14.48 -0.88 22.16
C ARG A 207 15.02 0.54 22.16
N LEU A 208 14.14 1.51 22.33
CA LEU A 208 14.47 2.90 22.63
C LEU A 208 14.28 3.15 24.12
N THR A 209 15.23 3.80 24.78
CA THR A 209 15.08 4.40 26.11
C THR A 209 15.33 5.90 26.01
N VAL A 210 14.33 6.71 26.35
CA VAL A 210 14.44 8.17 26.40
C VAL A 210 14.64 8.63 27.85
N THR A 211 15.44 9.67 28.06
CA THR A 211 15.65 10.31 29.37
C THR A 211 15.30 11.79 29.28
N ASP A 212 14.50 12.30 30.21
CA ASP A 212 14.18 13.72 30.28
C ASP A 212 15.17 14.55 31.10
N ALA A 213 14.94 15.86 31.19
CA ALA A 213 15.80 16.79 31.91
C ALA A 213 15.90 16.55 33.43
N LEU A 214 14.96 15.80 34.03
CA LEU A 214 14.99 15.43 35.43
C LEU A 214 15.61 14.04 35.66
N GLY A 215 16.09 13.39 34.60
CA GLY A 215 16.69 12.05 34.66
C GLY A 215 15.67 10.92 34.67
N ILE A 216 14.39 11.19 34.40
CA ILE A 216 13.34 10.17 34.34
C ILE A 216 13.39 9.48 32.99
N THR A 217 13.30 8.15 33.01
CA THR A 217 13.42 7.33 31.80
C THR A 217 12.11 6.62 31.44
N ALA A 218 11.88 6.43 30.14
CA ALA A 218 10.86 5.51 29.64
C ALA A 218 11.39 4.77 28.40
N SER A 219 10.85 3.58 28.13
CA SER A 219 11.26 2.79 26.97
C SER A 219 10.10 2.33 26.09
N ALA A 220 10.38 2.17 24.80
CA ALA A 220 9.49 1.57 23.83
C ALA A 220 10.25 0.50 23.04
N GLU A 221 9.53 -0.56 22.65
CA GLU A 221 10.08 -1.65 21.85
C GLU A 221 9.26 -1.84 20.58
N ARG A 222 9.93 -2.23 19.51
CA ARG A 222 9.31 -2.60 18.25
C ARG A 222 10.11 -3.70 17.58
N GLU A 223 9.41 -4.69 17.04
CA GLU A 223 10.04 -5.73 16.22
C GLU A 223 10.37 -5.18 14.82
N LEU A 224 11.59 -5.42 14.38
CA LEU A 224 12.05 -5.19 13.02
C LEU A 224 12.41 -6.53 12.39
N VAL A 225 11.85 -6.82 11.22
CA VAL A 225 12.21 -7.99 10.42
C VAL A 225 13.20 -7.55 9.35
N VAL A 226 14.45 -8.01 9.46
CA VAL A 226 15.44 -7.87 8.40
C VAL A 226 15.34 -9.11 7.54
N GLU A 227 14.96 -8.95 6.28
CA GLU A 227 14.65 -10.06 5.38
C GLU A 227 15.90 -10.68 4.75
N ALA A 228 15.90 -12.00 4.60
CA ALA A 228 17.00 -12.79 4.05
C ALA A 228 17.43 -12.36 2.64
N ARG A 229 18.69 -12.66 2.32
CA ARG A 229 19.17 -12.80 0.95
C ARG A 229 18.25 -13.82 0.25
N SER A 230 17.74 -13.53 -0.95
CA SER A 230 16.91 -14.46 -1.73
C SER A 230 17.55 -15.86 -1.77
N ASP A 231 16.85 -16.86 -1.25
CA ASP A 231 17.33 -18.23 -1.24
C ASP A 231 16.91 -18.98 -2.51
N THR A 232 17.58 -20.10 -2.75
CA THR A 232 17.31 -20.97 -3.89
C THR A 232 16.76 -22.30 -3.41
N LEU A 233 15.45 -22.52 -3.54
CA LEU A 233 14.77 -23.76 -3.16
C LEU A 233 14.77 -24.71 -4.35
N ARG A 234 15.31 -25.92 -4.22
CA ARG A 234 15.44 -26.88 -5.34
C ARG A 234 14.38 -27.97 -5.26
N VAL A 235 13.71 -28.24 -6.37
CA VAL A 235 12.75 -29.34 -6.51
C VAL A 235 13.31 -30.36 -7.51
N PRO A 236 13.36 -31.68 -7.19
CA PRO A 236 12.87 -32.31 -5.96
C PRO A 236 13.90 -32.39 -4.81
N GLN A 237 15.08 -31.77 -4.94
CA GLN A 237 16.22 -31.98 -4.04
C GLN A 237 15.97 -31.55 -2.59
N ASP A 238 15.44 -30.35 -2.39
CA ASP A 238 15.16 -29.77 -1.07
C ASP A 238 13.70 -29.98 -0.67
N PHE A 239 12.80 -30.02 -1.66
CA PHE A 239 11.37 -30.24 -1.49
C PHE A 239 10.87 -31.30 -2.47
N PRO A 240 10.08 -32.30 -2.04
CA PRO A 240 9.61 -33.37 -2.91
C PRO A 240 8.60 -32.90 -3.98
N THR A 241 7.89 -31.80 -3.74
CA THR A 241 6.87 -31.24 -4.65
C THR A 241 7.06 -29.74 -4.86
N VAL A 242 6.55 -29.23 -5.98
CA VAL A 242 6.59 -27.79 -6.30
C VAL A 242 5.67 -27.01 -5.35
N GLU A 243 4.52 -27.57 -4.98
CA GLU A 243 3.57 -27.01 -4.02
C GLU A 243 4.22 -26.75 -2.66
N GLU A 244 5.02 -27.70 -2.16
CA GLU A 244 5.72 -27.55 -0.88
C GLU A 244 6.79 -26.47 -0.96
N ALA A 245 7.56 -26.41 -2.04
CA ALA A 245 8.54 -25.34 -2.26
C ALA A 245 7.86 -23.96 -2.32
N VAL A 246 6.74 -23.81 -3.03
CA VAL A 246 5.97 -22.56 -3.09
C VAL A 246 5.43 -22.16 -1.71
N ARG A 247 4.95 -23.13 -0.93
CA ARG A 247 4.46 -22.87 0.43
C ARG A 247 5.58 -22.40 1.35
N ALA A 248 6.75 -23.03 1.26
CA ALA A 248 7.93 -22.73 2.09
C ALA A 248 8.66 -21.44 1.69
N ALA A 249 8.64 -21.09 0.41
CA ALA A 249 9.33 -19.91 -0.14
C ALA A 249 8.90 -18.62 0.56
N GLN A 250 9.88 -17.75 0.78
CA GLN A 250 9.73 -16.38 1.24
C GLN A 250 9.72 -15.41 0.05
N PRO A 251 9.21 -14.18 0.24
CA PRO A 251 9.34 -13.10 -0.74
C PRO A 251 10.78 -12.93 -1.25
N GLY A 252 10.98 -13.01 -2.57
CA GLY A 252 12.26 -12.85 -3.25
C GLY A 252 12.95 -14.16 -3.63
N ASP A 253 12.50 -15.30 -3.12
CA ASP A 253 13.15 -16.59 -3.38
C ASP A 253 13.04 -17.06 -4.84
N VAL A 254 14.01 -17.88 -5.23
CA VAL A 254 14.02 -18.61 -6.51
C VAL A 254 13.75 -20.08 -6.25
N ILE A 255 12.66 -20.60 -6.81
CA ILE A 255 12.35 -22.02 -6.80
C ILE A 255 12.91 -22.63 -8.09
N LEU A 256 14.03 -23.35 -8.00
CA LEU A 256 14.64 -24.09 -9.09
C LEU A 256 13.98 -25.45 -9.25
N ILE A 257 13.27 -25.64 -10.35
CA ILE A 257 12.56 -26.88 -10.66
C ILE A 257 13.39 -27.67 -11.68
N SER A 258 13.90 -28.82 -11.26
CA SER A 258 14.73 -29.69 -12.10
C SER A 258 13.96 -30.23 -13.31
N VAL A 259 14.67 -30.82 -14.28
CA VAL A 259 14.02 -31.51 -15.40
C VAL A 259 13.13 -32.64 -14.88
N GLY A 260 11.88 -32.71 -15.35
CA GLY A 260 10.91 -33.70 -14.88
C GLY A 260 9.48 -33.34 -15.21
N ILE A 261 8.55 -34.24 -14.87
CA ILE A 261 7.11 -34.03 -14.99
C ILE A 261 6.53 -33.89 -13.58
N TYR A 262 5.94 -32.73 -13.29
CA TYR A 262 5.33 -32.40 -12.02
C TYR A 262 3.83 -32.23 -12.23
N ILE A 263 3.04 -33.00 -11.50
CA ILE A 263 1.57 -32.94 -11.56
C ILE A 263 1.10 -31.95 -10.50
N VAL A 264 0.58 -30.79 -10.92
CA VAL A 264 0.38 -29.64 -10.02
C VAL A 264 -0.90 -28.85 -10.30
N ASN A 265 -1.38 -28.11 -9.30
CA ASN A 265 -2.20 -26.91 -9.47
C ASN A 265 -1.74 -25.86 -8.45
N LEU A 266 -0.88 -24.95 -8.90
CA LEU A 266 -0.19 -24.00 -8.05
C LEU A 266 -1.00 -22.72 -7.86
N VAL A 267 -0.94 -22.16 -6.65
CA VAL A 267 -1.38 -20.80 -6.34
C VAL A 267 -0.15 -20.07 -5.81
N VAL A 268 0.20 -18.95 -6.44
CA VAL A 268 1.32 -18.10 -6.04
C VAL A 268 0.79 -16.74 -5.64
N ASP A 269 0.95 -16.43 -4.36
CA ASP A 269 0.43 -15.26 -3.65
C ASP A 269 1.54 -14.43 -2.98
N LYS A 270 2.79 -14.62 -3.43
CA LYS A 270 4.01 -13.99 -2.92
C LYS A 270 5.03 -13.77 -4.05
N PRO A 271 5.96 -12.80 -3.94
CA PRO A 271 6.88 -12.49 -5.03
C PRO A 271 8.02 -13.51 -5.11
N VAL A 272 7.82 -14.58 -5.86
CA VAL A 272 8.85 -15.61 -6.08
C VAL A 272 9.17 -15.78 -7.56
N THR A 273 10.35 -16.34 -7.83
CA THR A 273 10.71 -16.78 -9.19
C THR A 273 10.57 -18.30 -9.28
N LEU A 274 9.69 -18.78 -10.16
CA LEU A 274 9.64 -20.19 -10.58
C LEU A 274 10.57 -20.37 -11.79
N ARG A 275 11.69 -21.08 -11.64
CA ARG A 275 12.65 -21.27 -12.73
C ARG A 275 12.89 -22.75 -12.99
N GLY A 276 12.57 -23.19 -14.21
CA GLY A 276 12.87 -24.52 -14.69
C GLY A 276 14.24 -24.62 -15.37
N ALA A 277 14.54 -25.79 -15.92
CA ALA A 277 15.74 -26.05 -16.73
C ALA A 277 15.46 -26.03 -18.25
N GLY A 278 14.30 -25.49 -18.65
CA GLY A 278 13.82 -25.43 -20.02
C GLY A 278 12.50 -26.20 -20.23
N PRO A 279 12.08 -26.41 -21.49
CA PRO A 279 10.80 -27.05 -21.82
C PRO A 279 10.65 -28.50 -21.31
N GLN A 280 11.75 -29.13 -20.90
CA GLN A 280 11.77 -30.46 -20.28
C GLN A 280 11.33 -30.45 -18.80
N THR A 281 11.30 -29.28 -18.17
CA THR A 281 10.65 -29.07 -16.87
C THR A 281 9.16 -28.80 -17.10
N LEU A 282 8.35 -29.86 -17.01
CA LEU A 282 6.92 -29.86 -17.31
C LEU A 282 6.08 -29.78 -16.04
N LEU A 283 5.30 -28.71 -15.90
CA LEU A 283 4.20 -28.61 -14.94
C LEU A 283 2.89 -28.98 -15.64
N ARG A 284 2.24 -30.06 -15.21
CA ARG A 284 1.00 -30.56 -15.81
C ARG A 284 -0.14 -30.49 -14.81
N GLY A 285 -1.29 -29.96 -15.23
CA GLY A 285 -2.47 -29.81 -14.37
C GLY A 285 -2.90 -31.11 -13.67
N GLN A 286 -3.17 -31.05 -12.36
CA GLN A 286 -3.69 -32.18 -11.59
C GLN A 286 -5.22 -32.29 -11.68
N ASP A 287 -5.92 -31.22 -11.32
CA ASP A 287 -7.36 -31.01 -11.39
C ASP A 287 -7.69 -30.26 -12.70
N PRO A 288 -8.51 -30.84 -13.60
CA PRO A 288 -8.91 -30.18 -14.85
C PRO A 288 -9.72 -28.90 -14.64
N ASN A 289 -10.36 -28.71 -13.48
CA ASN A 289 -11.20 -27.54 -13.18
C ASN A 289 -10.43 -26.37 -12.56
N ARG A 290 -9.13 -26.53 -12.35
CA ARG A 290 -8.26 -25.48 -11.79
C ARG A 290 -7.11 -25.18 -12.74
N PRO A 291 -6.67 -23.92 -12.83
CA PRO A 291 -5.48 -23.60 -13.62
C PRO A 291 -4.25 -24.33 -13.11
N VAL A 292 -3.27 -24.59 -13.99
CA VAL A 292 -1.98 -25.21 -13.58
C VAL A 292 -1.21 -24.25 -12.67
N LEU A 293 -1.26 -22.96 -12.99
CA LEU A 293 -0.73 -21.88 -12.17
C LEU A 293 -1.76 -20.74 -12.07
N VAL A 294 -2.08 -20.37 -10.84
CA VAL A 294 -2.83 -19.16 -10.51
C VAL A 294 -1.87 -18.15 -9.88
N VAL A 295 -1.86 -16.93 -10.40
CA VAL A 295 -1.13 -15.80 -9.80
C VAL A 295 -2.14 -14.81 -9.23
N GLN A 296 -2.01 -14.56 -7.93
CA GLN A 296 -2.80 -13.60 -7.17
C GLN A 296 -1.83 -12.70 -6.42
N SER A 297 -1.28 -11.67 -7.09
CA SER A 297 -0.26 -10.81 -6.48
C SER A 297 -0.71 -9.36 -6.32
N GLU A 298 -1.20 -8.95 -5.15
CA GLU A 298 -1.43 -7.51 -4.93
C GLU A 298 -0.12 -6.80 -4.57
N GLY A 299 0.36 -5.93 -5.48
CA GLY A 299 1.49 -5.04 -5.21
C GLY A 299 2.89 -5.60 -5.44
N PHE A 300 3.04 -6.79 -6.00
CA PHE A 300 4.35 -7.39 -6.28
C PHE A 300 4.40 -8.28 -7.54
N GLN A 301 5.62 -8.59 -8.00
CA GLN A 301 5.88 -9.29 -9.26
C GLN A 301 6.22 -10.77 -9.01
N VAL A 302 5.56 -11.67 -9.73
CA VAL A 302 5.92 -13.08 -9.84
C VAL A 302 6.66 -13.28 -11.16
N ARG A 303 7.71 -14.10 -11.16
CA ARG A 303 8.47 -14.41 -12.38
C ARG A 303 8.47 -15.90 -12.65
N MET A 304 8.21 -16.28 -13.90
CA MET A 304 8.25 -17.67 -14.37
C MET A 304 9.25 -17.77 -15.51
N GLU A 305 10.18 -18.71 -15.44
CA GLU A 305 11.28 -18.82 -16.40
C GLU A 305 11.56 -20.26 -16.81
N ALA A 306 11.80 -20.50 -18.10
CA ALA A 306 12.34 -21.77 -18.60
C ALA A 306 11.50 -22.99 -18.17
N LEU A 307 10.17 -22.88 -18.28
CA LEU A 307 9.20 -23.90 -17.86
C LEU A 307 8.24 -24.24 -19.00
N ARG A 308 7.75 -25.48 -19.03
CA ARG A 308 6.62 -25.89 -19.84
C ARG A 308 5.40 -26.12 -18.96
N LEU A 309 4.28 -25.50 -19.25
CA LEU A 309 3.00 -25.72 -18.55
C LEU A 309 2.00 -26.30 -19.53
N THR A 310 1.32 -27.39 -19.16
CA THR A 310 0.23 -27.97 -19.97
C THR A 310 -0.98 -28.32 -19.11
N THR A 311 -2.17 -28.01 -19.60
CA THR A 311 -3.41 -28.55 -19.05
C THR A 311 -3.62 -30.02 -19.49
N ARG A 312 -4.68 -30.66 -18.99
CA ARG A 312 -5.14 -31.98 -19.44
C ARG A 312 -6.12 -31.84 -20.61
N SER A 313 -6.31 -32.90 -21.39
CA SER A 313 -7.24 -32.91 -22.54
C SER A 313 -8.72 -32.65 -22.18
N ASN A 314 -9.09 -32.85 -20.91
CA ASN A 314 -10.43 -32.58 -20.38
C ASN A 314 -10.46 -31.35 -19.46
N ALA A 315 -9.46 -30.47 -19.53
CA ALA A 315 -9.42 -29.26 -18.70
C ALA A 315 -10.55 -28.30 -19.05
N THR A 316 -11.04 -27.59 -18.04
CA THR A 316 -12.03 -26.50 -18.15
C THR A 316 -11.46 -25.16 -17.70
N ALA A 317 -10.22 -25.15 -17.17
CA ALA A 317 -9.48 -23.97 -16.75
C ALA A 317 -8.16 -23.80 -17.53
N ALA A 318 -7.67 -22.57 -17.63
CA ALA A 318 -6.48 -22.21 -18.41
C ALA A 318 -5.17 -22.82 -17.86
N ALA A 319 -4.10 -22.86 -18.66
CA ALA A 319 -2.80 -23.30 -18.13
C ALA A 319 -2.26 -22.31 -17.08
N VAL A 320 -2.29 -21.02 -17.40
CA VAL A 320 -1.95 -19.94 -16.48
C VAL A 320 -3.14 -18.99 -16.34
N PHE A 321 -3.50 -18.63 -15.12
CA PHE A 321 -4.51 -17.63 -14.82
C PHE A 321 -3.93 -16.52 -13.94
N ALA A 322 -3.94 -15.29 -14.44
CA ALA A 322 -3.53 -14.09 -13.70
C ALA A 322 -4.78 -13.25 -13.37
N GLN A 323 -5.13 -13.16 -12.08
CA GLN A 323 -6.32 -12.46 -11.62
C GLN A 323 -6.05 -11.02 -11.16
N SER A 324 -4.87 -10.82 -10.57
CA SER A 324 -4.38 -9.51 -10.11
C SER A 324 -2.85 -9.54 -10.09
N GLY A 325 -2.24 -8.36 -10.17
CA GLY A 325 -0.81 -8.21 -9.99
C GLY A 325 0.04 -8.22 -11.24
N ARG A 326 1.35 -8.43 -11.06
CA ARG A 326 2.34 -8.45 -12.13
C ARG A 326 2.94 -9.84 -12.29
N LEU A 327 2.85 -10.40 -13.49
CA LEU A 327 3.49 -11.68 -13.86
C LEU A 327 4.42 -11.47 -15.04
N THR A 328 5.69 -11.86 -14.88
CA THR A 328 6.64 -11.94 -16.00
C THR A 328 6.87 -13.40 -16.37
N ILE A 329 6.75 -13.71 -17.67
CA ILE A 329 6.98 -15.04 -18.23
C ILE A 329 8.14 -14.95 -19.23
N ALA A 330 9.22 -15.68 -18.97
CA ALA A 330 10.41 -15.71 -19.81
C ALA A 330 10.76 -17.15 -20.25
N ALA A 331 11.22 -17.32 -21.48
CA ALA A 331 11.62 -18.62 -22.08
C ALA A 331 10.66 -19.81 -21.79
N ALA A 332 9.35 -19.60 -21.82
CA ALA A 332 8.35 -20.60 -21.42
C ALA A 332 7.52 -21.13 -22.60
N LEU A 333 6.96 -22.33 -22.42
CA LEU A 333 5.99 -22.95 -23.32
C LEU A 333 4.68 -23.21 -22.58
N LEU A 334 3.58 -22.59 -23.00
CA LEU A 334 2.25 -22.75 -22.39
C LEU A 334 1.30 -23.47 -23.35
N GLU A 335 0.63 -24.52 -22.87
CA GLU A 335 -0.22 -25.38 -23.68
C GLU A 335 -1.61 -25.57 -23.03
N GLY A 336 -2.63 -25.08 -23.70
CA GLY A 336 -4.05 -25.29 -23.37
C GLY A 336 -4.64 -26.48 -24.13
N GLN A 337 -4.71 -27.63 -23.47
CA GLN A 337 -5.41 -28.82 -23.92
C GLN A 337 -6.90 -28.76 -23.51
N GLY A 338 -7.81 -29.24 -24.37
CA GLY A 338 -9.25 -29.30 -24.04
C GLY A 338 -10.04 -28.02 -24.35
N SER A 339 -9.60 -27.24 -25.33
CA SER A 339 -10.26 -26.00 -25.78
C SER A 339 -10.28 -24.85 -24.76
N VAL A 340 -9.34 -24.85 -23.81
CA VAL A 340 -9.12 -23.79 -22.81
C VAL A 340 -7.95 -22.88 -23.19
N PRO A 341 -7.88 -21.63 -22.68
CA PRO A 341 -6.73 -20.76 -22.87
C PRO A 341 -5.41 -21.36 -22.36
N ALA A 342 -4.33 -21.12 -23.10
CA ALA A 342 -2.98 -21.32 -22.56
C ALA A 342 -2.68 -20.25 -21.50
N LEU A 343 -3.14 -19.02 -21.72
CA LEU A 343 -3.01 -17.91 -20.78
C LEU A 343 -4.33 -17.15 -20.68
N GLU A 344 -4.81 -16.95 -19.46
CA GLU A 344 -5.98 -16.13 -19.16
C GLU A 344 -5.63 -15.02 -18.16
N LEU A 345 -6.05 -13.79 -18.49
CA LEU A 345 -5.92 -12.60 -17.66
C LEU A 345 -7.29 -12.01 -17.36
N ALA A 346 -7.51 -11.59 -16.12
CA ALA A 346 -8.73 -10.90 -15.70
C ALA A 346 -8.40 -9.78 -14.70
N GLY A 347 -9.40 -8.95 -14.38
CA GLY A 347 -9.23 -7.86 -13.41
C GLY A 347 -8.10 -6.89 -13.81
N PRO A 348 -7.34 -6.32 -12.85
CA PRO A 348 -6.22 -5.41 -13.13
C PRO A 348 -4.88 -6.12 -13.33
N ALA A 349 -4.87 -7.39 -13.76
CA ALA A 349 -3.63 -8.15 -13.94
C ALA A 349 -2.77 -7.58 -15.08
N GLN A 350 -1.45 -7.52 -14.87
CA GLN A 350 -0.44 -7.15 -15.86
C GLN A 350 0.46 -8.35 -16.14
N VAL A 351 0.46 -8.87 -17.37
CA VAL A 351 1.37 -9.96 -17.77
C VAL A 351 2.36 -9.45 -18.81
N THR A 352 3.64 -9.71 -18.57
CA THR A 352 4.73 -9.43 -19.50
C THR A 352 5.31 -10.75 -20.03
N LEU A 353 5.30 -10.96 -21.34
CA LEU A 353 5.96 -12.07 -22.02
C LEU A 353 7.29 -11.56 -22.58
N GLU A 354 8.40 -12.04 -22.01
CA GLU A 354 9.77 -11.64 -22.32
C GLU A 354 10.48 -12.73 -23.12
N GLY A 355 10.23 -12.78 -24.43
CA GLY A 355 10.95 -13.65 -25.35
C GLY A 355 12.18 -12.98 -25.96
N THR A 356 12.98 -13.79 -26.66
CA THR A 356 14.06 -13.33 -27.54
C THR A 356 13.87 -13.95 -28.92
N GLU A 357 14.50 -13.37 -29.94
CA GLU A 357 14.48 -13.92 -31.32
C GLU A 357 14.88 -15.40 -31.36
N MET A 358 15.90 -15.80 -30.58
CA MET A 358 16.40 -17.18 -30.52
C MET A 358 15.57 -18.10 -29.61
N ALA A 359 14.77 -17.54 -28.70
CA ALA A 359 13.96 -18.27 -27.74
C ALA A 359 12.64 -17.53 -27.49
N PRO A 360 11.69 -17.62 -28.43
CA PRO A 360 10.40 -16.98 -28.29
C PRO A 360 9.55 -17.67 -27.22
N ILE A 361 8.66 -16.91 -26.59
CA ILE A 361 7.64 -17.47 -25.71
C ILE A 361 6.57 -18.14 -26.57
N ARG A 362 6.30 -19.43 -26.34
CA ARG A 362 5.30 -20.16 -27.12
C ARG A 362 4.03 -20.38 -26.32
N LEU A 363 2.90 -19.98 -26.87
CA LEU A 363 1.58 -20.26 -26.35
C LEU A 363 0.81 -21.03 -27.42
N SER A 364 0.21 -22.15 -27.05
CA SER A 364 -0.62 -22.93 -27.97
C SER A 364 -1.87 -23.47 -27.30
N SER A 365 -2.96 -23.56 -28.05
CA SER A 365 -4.21 -24.17 -27.57
C SER A 365 -4.99 -24.78 -28.73
N SER A 366 -5.83 -25.78 -28.43
CA SER A 366 -6.86 -26.23 -29.37
C SER A 366 -8.09 -25.30 -29.41
N GLY A 367 -8.26 -24.45 -28.39
CA GLY A 367 -9.33 -23.44 -28.27
C GLY A 367 -8.76 -22.03 -28.38
N THR A 368 -9.29 -21.07 -27.61
CA THR A 368 -8.67 -19.75 -27.50
C THR A 368 -7.23 -19.89 -27.01
N VAL A 369 -6.25 -19.22 -27.62
CA VAL A 369 -4.83 -19.30 -27.19
C VAL A 369 -4.60 -18.42 -25.96
N LEU A 370 -5.08 -17.18 -26.04
CA LEU A 370 -4.99 -16.20 -24.95
C LEU A 370 -6.33 -15.48 -24.80
N ARG A 371 -6.75 -15.30 -23.55
CA ARG A 371 -7.92 -14.49 -23.21
C ARG A 371 -7.55 -13.41 -22.20
N ALA A 372 -7.88 -12.16 -22.49
CA ALA A 372 -7.74 -11.04 -21.56
C ALA A 372 -9.08 -10.32 -21.42
N ARG A 373 -9.50 -10.05 -20.18
CA ARG A 373 -10.79 -9.43 -19.86
C ARG A 373 -10.64 -8.28 -18.86
N ASP A 374 -11.68 -7.47 -18.74
CA ASP A 374 -11.76 -6.35 -17.79
C ASP A 374 -10.61 -5.35 -17.97
N GLN A 375 -9.81 -5.06 -16.94
CA GLN A 375 -8.71 -4.09 -16.98
C GLN A 375 -7.34 -4.73 -17.23
N ALA A 376 -7.31 -5.96 -17.76
CA ALA A 376 -6.09 -6.72 -17.91
C ALA A 376 -5.13 -6.06 -18.92
N GLN A 377 -3.83 -6.18 -18.68
CA GLN A 377 -2.79 -5.63 -19.55
C GLN A 377 -1.81 -6.72 -19.98
N LEU A 378 -1.59 -6.84 -21.29
CA LEU A 378 -0.60 -7.73 -21.87
C LEU A 378 0.53 -6.90 -22.50
N ILE A 379 1.76 -7.23 -22.16
CA ILE A 379 2.95 -6.77 -22.90
C ILE A 379 3.64 -8.02 -23.42
N ALA A 380 3.75 -8.18 -24.73
CA ALA A 380 4.38 -9.34 -25.36
C ALA A 380 5.50 -8.91 -26.30
N THR A 381 6.65 -9.54 -26.19
CA THR A 381 7.79 -9.31 -27.08
C THR A 381 8.45 -10.64 -27.42
N HIS A 382 8.66 -10.92 -28.71
CA HIS A 382 9.10 -12.24 -29.21
C HIS A 382 8.24 -13.38 -28.69
N ALA A 383 6.92 -13.28 -28.91
CA ALA A 383 5.96 -14.32 -28.58
C ALA A 383 5.41 -14.99 -29.85
N GLU A 384 5.17 -16.29 -29.77
CA GLU A 384 4.51 -17.11 -30.77
C GLU A 384 3.19 -17.64 -30.20
N PHE A 385 2.07 -17.21 -30.79
CA PHE A 385 0.73 -17.67 -30.44
C PHE A 385 0.22 -18.61 -31.52
N LEU A 386 0.05 -19.90 -31.20
CA LEU A 386 -0.08 -20.96 -32.19
C LEU A 386 -1.38 -21.76 -32.03
N GLY A 387 -2.02 -22.08 -33.16
CA GLY A 387 -3.19 -22.93 -33.26
C GLY A 387 -4.50 -22.25 -32.84
N GLY A 388 -5.48 -23.06 -32.44
CA GLY A 388 -6.66 -22.57 -31.75
C GLY A 388 -7.56 -21.58 -32.50
N LEU A 389 -8.42 -20.90 -31.74
CA LEU A 389 -9.46 -19.98 -32.21
C LEU A 389 -9.01 -18.50 -32.24
N GLY A 390 -7.83 -18.19 -31.70
CA GLY A 390 -7.30 -16.82 -31.66
C GLY A 390 -6.92 -16.30 -30.29
N LEU A 391 -6.60 -15.01 -30.27
CA LEU A 391 -6.42 -14.20 -29.06
C LEU A 391 -7.65 -13.30 -28.87
N GLU A 392 -8.21 -13.28 -27.67
CA GLU A 392 -9.46 -12.60 -27.35
C GLU A 392 -9.25 -11.54 -26.26
N PHE A 393 -9.59 -10.29 -26.56
CA PHE A 393 -9.55 -9.15 -25.64
C PHE A 393 -10.94 -8.53 -25.51
N THR A 394 -11.46 -8.45 -24.29
CA THR A 394 -12.78 -7.87 -24.01
C THR A 394 -12.74 -6.91 -22.82
N GLY A 395 -13.79 -6.11 -22.65
CA GLY A 395 -13.85 -5.11 -21.59
C GLY A 395 -12.97 -3.90 -21.91
N SER A 396 -12.07 -3.53 -21.01
CA SER A 396 -11.09 -2.44 -21.17
C SER A 396 -9.65 -2.95 -21.19
N ALA A 397 -9.46 -4.18 -21.66
CA ALA A 397 -8.16 -4.83 -21.69
C ALA A 397 -7.22 -4.09 -22.65
N THR A 398 -5.93 -4.11 -22.38
CA THR A 398 -4.92 -3.46 -23.22
C THR A 398 -3.83 -4.42 -23.61
N ALA A 399 -3.26 -4.23 -24.80
CA ALA A 399 -2.15 -5.04 -25.27
C ALA A 399 -1.10 -4.22 -26.02
N VAL A 400 0.17 -4.52 -25.76
CA VAL A 400 1.32 -4.07 -26.54
C VAL A 400 2.06 -5.32 -27.00
N VAL A 401 2.09 -5.56 -28.30
CA VAL A 401 2.72 -6.76 -28.89
C VAL A 401 3.80 -6.32 -29.87
N ARG A 402 5.02 -6.85 -29.69
CA ARG A 402 6.20 -6.47 -30.50
C ARG A 402 6.94 -7.70 -31.02
N ASN A 403 7.48 -7.65 -32.22
CA ASN A 403 8.37 -8.69 -32.78
C ASN A 403 7.80 -10.11 -32.61
N SER A 404 6.51 -10.30 -32.89
CA SER A 404 5.77 -11.50 -32.48
C SER A 404 4.98 -12.11 -33.63
N ARG A 405 4.69 -13.40 -33.52
CA ARG A 405 3.94 -14.16 -34.52
C ARG A 405 2.64 -14.71 -33.93
N ILE A 406 1.53 -14.49 -34.63
CA ILE A 406 0.22 -15.07 -34.34
C ILE A 406 -0.14 -15.97 -35.52
N ALA A 407 -0.35 -17.27 -35.29
CA ALA A 407 -0.72 -18.22 -36.32
C ALA A 407 -1.85 -19.14 -35.84
N THR A 408 -3.08 -18.87 -36.26
CA THR A 408 -4.29 -19.46 -35.68
C THR A 408 -5.21 -20.05 -36.73
N PHE A 409 -6.06 -21.02 -36.35
CA PHE A 409 -7.05 -21.59 -37.28
C PHE A 409 -8.32 -20.74 -37.37
N GLY A 410 -8.67 -20.05 -36.28
CA GLY A 410 -9.81 -19.16 -36.19
C GLY A 410 -9.48 -17.70 -36.51
N ILE A 411 -9.90 -16.80 -35.65
CA ILE A 411 -9.51 -15.39 -35.72
C ILE A 411 -8.04 -15.28 -35.29
N GLY A 412 -7.25 -14.39 -35.88
CA GLY A 412 -5.91 -14.08 -35.39
C GLY A 412 -5.99 -13.36 -34.05
N LEU A 413 -6.44 -12.11 -34.09
CA LEU A 413 -6.50 -11.20 -32.95
C LEU A 413 -7.85 -10.48 -32.90
N GLY A 414 -8.59 -10.66 -31.80
CA GLY A 414 -9.94 -10.09 -31.61
C GLY A 414 -10.03 -9.16 -30.41
N PHE A 415 -10.55 -7.95 -30.64
CA PHE A 415 -10.77 -6.91 -29.62
C PHE A 415 -12.24 -6.46 -29.60
N SER A 416 -12.79 -6.30 -28.40
CA SER A 416 -14.13 -5.74 -28.17
C SER A 416 -14.18 -4.88 -26.90
N GLY A 417 -15.18 -3.99 -26.78
CA GLY A 417 -15.34 -3.10 -25.62
C GLY A 417 -14.60 -1.76 -25.77
N SER A 418 -13.83 -1.35 -24.78
CA SER A 418 -13.05 -0.09 -24.72
C SER A 418 -11.55 -0.37 -24.49
N SER A 419 -10.98 -1.19 -25.37
CA SER A 419 -9.63 -1.74 -25.29
C SER A 419 -8.64 -0.94 -26.13
N ASN A 420 -7.36 -0.89 -25.73
CA ASN A 420 -6.28 -0.25 -26.50
C ASN A 420 -5.26 -1.29 -26.98
N LEU A 421 -4.85 -1.20 -28.24
CA LEU A 421 -3.89 -2.12 -28.86
C LEU A 421 -2.75 -1.37 -29.56
N THR A 422 -1.52 -1.81 -29.30
CA THR A 422 -0.33 -1.44 -30.07
C THR A 422 0.34 -2.69 -30.62
N LEU A 423 0.57 -2.72 -31.94
CA LEU A 423 1.30 -3.76 -32.65
C LEU A 423 2.54 -3.14 -33.34
N THR A 424 3.71 -3.76 -33.17
CA THR A 424 4.95 -3.35 -33.85
C THR A 424 5.68 -4.60 -34.34
N ASP A 425 5.98 -4.71 -35.64
CA ASP A 425 6.68 -5.87 -36.21
C ASP A 425 5.97 -7.19 -35.87
N VAL A 426 4.67 -7.28 -36.21
CA VAL A 426 3.83 -8.44 -35.88
C VAL A 426 3.31 -9.12 -37.15
N SER A 427 3.55 -10.43 -37.27
CA SER A 427 2.96 -11.25 -38.33
C SER A 427 1.73 -12.02 -37.82
N ILE A 428 0.61 -11.91 -38.51
CA ILE A 428 -0.66 -12.56 -38.21
C ILE A 428 -1.05 -13.46 -39.38
N GLU A 429 -1.10 -14.76 -39.15
CA GLU A 429 -1.62 -15.76 -40.09
C GLU A 429 -2.89 -16.38 -39.48
N ALA A 430 -4.06 -16.14 -40.08
CA ALA A 430 -5.33 -16.60 -39.54
C ALA A 430 -6.13 -17.39 -40.58
N GLY A 431 -6.66 -18.55 -40.21
CA GLY A 431 -7.59 -19.30 -41.08
C GLY A 431 -8.95 -18.60 -41.26
N GLY A 432 -9.34 -17.75 -40.31
CA GLY A 432 -10.50 -16.87 -40.38
C GLY A 432 -10.11 -15.43 -40.68
N ASP A 433 -10.56 -14.50 -39.83
CA ASP A 433 -10.16 -13.09 -39.93
C ASP A 433 -8.83 -12.86 -39.24
N GLY A 434 -7.98 -11.99 -39.80
CA GLY A 434 -6.68 -11.65 -39.22
C GLY A 434 -6.84 -10.84 -37.94
N LEU A 435 -7.08 -9.53 -38.10
CA LEU A 435 -7.31 -8.60 -37.00
C LEU A 435 -8.76 -8.12 -37.01
N VAL A 436 -9.46 -8.31 -35.90
CA VAL A 436 -10.81 -7.79 -35.68
C VAL A 436 -10.78 -6.82 -34.50
N PHE A 437 -10.97 -5.53 -34.78
CA PHE A 437 -11.03 -4.49 -33.76
C PHE A 437 -12.43 -3.88 -33.72
N SER A 438 -13.26 -4.36 -32.79
CA SER A 438 -14.63 -3.90 -32.56
C SER A 438 -14.73 -3.11 -31.25
N SER A 439 -13.86 -2.12 -31.06
CA SER A 439 -13.69 -1.41 -29.81
C SER A 439 -13.82 0.11 -29.96
N SER A 440 -14.14 0.80 -28.85
CA SER A 440 -14.13 2.27 -28.74
C SER A 440 -12.78 2.86 -28.31
N GLY A 441 -11.74 2.03 -28.10
CA GLY A 441 -10.40 2.49 -27.72
C GLY A 441 -9.50 2.75 -28.92
N SER A 442 -8.18 2.81 -28.72
CA SER A 442 -7.22 3.11 -29.79
C SER A 442 -6.54 1.86 -30.35
N LEU A 443 -6.25 1.90 -31.65
CA LEU A 443 -5.38 0.95 -32.34
C LEU A 443 -4.19 1.73 -32.92
N THR A 444 -2.99 1.18 -32.75
CA THR A 444 -1.76 1.64 -33.41
C THR A 444 -1.02 0.42 -33.94
N THR A 445 -0.64 0.46 -35.21
CA THR A 445 0.13 -0.56 -35.90
C THR A 445 1.39 0.07 -36.49
N ASP A 446 2.45 -0.72 -36.63
CA ASP A 446 3.71 -0.36 -37.30
C ASP A 446 4.38 -1.67 -37.76
N GLY A 447 4.72 -1.83 -39.04
CA GLY A 447 5.31 -3.07 -39.56
C GLY A 447 4.46 -4.34 -39.36
N VAL A 448 3.14 -4.27 -39.60
CA VAL A 448 2.23 -5.40 -39.35
C VAL A 448 1.95 -6.16 -40.64
N GLN A 449 2.15 -7.47 -40.62
CA GLN A 449 1.95 -8.38 -41.74
C GLN A 449 0.73 -9.25 -41.44
N VAL A 450 -0.32 -9.22 -42.27
CA VAL A 450 -1.56 -9.97 -42.02
C VAL A 450 -1.92 -10.82 -43.22
N MET A 451 -2.01 -12.13 -43.03
CA MET A 451 -2.57 -13.07 -44.00
C MET A 451 -3.78 -13.77 -43.39
N ALA A 452 -4.95 -13.61 -44.00
CA ALA A 452 -6.20 -14.12 -43.46
C ALA A 452 -7.01 -14.90 -44.50
N GLY A 453 -7.59 -16.02 -44.07
CA GLY A 453 -8.51 -16.84 -44.88
C GLY A 453 -9.86 -16.17 -45.15
N LYS A 454 -10.14 -15.01 -44.54
CA LYS A 454 -11.33 -14.18 -44.80
C LYS A 454 -10.95 -12.71 -44.94
N THR A 455 -11.21 -11.89 -43.92
CA THR A 455 -10.84 -10.48 -43.90
C THR A 455 -9.48 -10.31 -43.23
N ALA A 456 -8.52 -9.63 -43.87
CA ALA A 456 -7.21 -9.37 -43.24
C ALA A 456 -7.39 -8.49 -42.00
N VAL A 457 -7.98 -7.31 -42.18
CA VAL A 457 -8.27 -6.39 -41.08
C VAL A 457 -9.72 -5.92 -41.15
N ARG A 458 -10.45 -6.11 -40.04
CA ARG A 458 -11.80 -5.58 -39.85
C ARG A 458 -11.84 -4.63 -38.68
N LEU A 459 -12.20 -3.38 -38.96
CA LEU A 459 -12.42 -2.35 -37.96
C LEU A 459 -13.90 -2.01 -37.88
N ALA A 460 -14.45 -2.06 -36.67
CA ALA A 460 -15.84 -1.74 -36.38
C ALA A 460 -15.96 -0.97 -35.05
N GLY A 461 -17.01 -0.16 -34.90
CA GLY A 461 -17.33 0.52 -33.63
C GLY A 461 -17.36 2.05 -33.76
N SER A 462 -16.91 2.75 -32.72
CA SER A 462 -16.99 4.22 -32.62
C SER A 462 -15.67 4.85 -32.17
N ALA A 463 -14.54 4.31 -32.63
CA ALA A 463 -13.19 4.69 -32.20
C ALA A 463 -12.48 5.61 -33.20
N GLU A 464 -11.55 6.42 -32.69
CA GLU A 464 -10.45 6.94 -33.52
C GLU A 464 -9.33 5.90 -33.54
N LEU A 465 -8.96 5.45 -34.74
CA LEU A 465 -7.95 4.43 -34.97
C LEU A 465 -6.82 5.03 -35.82
N SER A 466 -5.58 4.70 -35.50
CA SER A 466 -4.45 5.05 -36.38
C SER A 466 -3.83 3.75 -36.87
N LEU A 467 -3.84 3.54 -38.18
CA LEU A 467 -3.19 2.40 -38.78
C LEU A 467 -1.95 2.90 -39.51
N ASP A 468 -0.77 2.86 -38.89
CA ASP A 468 0.42 2.98 -39.73
C ASP A 468 0.55 1.68 -40.51
N LEU A 469 0.53 1.79 -41.83
CA LEU A 469 0.69 0.67 -42.75
C LEU A 469 2.07 0.73 -43.41
N THR A 470 2.98 1.58 -42.92
CA THR A 470 4.37 1.58 -43.35
C THR A 470 4.94 0.19 -43.12
N ASP A 471 5.56 -0.36 -44.17
CA ASP A 471 6.10 -1.73 -44.22
C ASP A 471 5.10 -2.83 -43.79
N SER A 472 3.81 -2.60 -44.03
CA SER A 472 2.71 -3.52 -43.71
C SER A 472 2.07 -4.10 -44.97
N GLU A 473 1.75 -5.39 -44.95
CA GLU A 473 1.01 -6.09 -46.01
C GLU A 473 -0.26 -6.71 -45.43
N LEU A 474 -1.42 -6.39 -46.00
CA LEU A 474 -2.72 -6.88 -45.57
C LEU A 474 -3.33 -7.76 -46.68
N VAL A 475 -3.26 -9.07 -46.51
CA VAL A 475 -3.75 -10.07 -47.47
C VAL A 475 -4.97 -10.78 -46.91
N GLY A 476 -6.13 -10.53 -47.51
CA GLY A 476 -7.37 -11.24 -47.18
C GLY A 476 -7.89 -12.04 -48.36
N ALA A 477 -8.21 -13.32 -48.14
CA ALA A 477 -8.77 -14.16 -49.21
C ALA A 477 -10.14 -13.65 -49.71
N GLU A 478 -10.88 -12.91 -48.88
CA GLU A 478 -12.13 -12.24 -49.29
C GLU A 478 -11.96 -10.72 -49.33
N VAL A 479 -11.51 -10.12 -48.22
CA VAL A 479 -11.39 -8.67 -48.09
C VAL A 479 -10.06 -8.30 -47.46
N GLY A 480 -9.30 -7.39 -48.07
CA GLY A 480 -8.06 -6.87 -47.46
C GLY A 480 -8.35 -6.06 -46.19
N LEU A 481 -8.93 -4.87 -46.36
CA LEU A 481 -9.29 -3.98 -45.26
C LEU A 481 -10.78 -3.63 -45.29
N SER A 482 -11.49 -3.89 -44.18
CA SER A 482 -12.91 -3.55 -44.02
C SER A 482 -13.13 -2.57 -42.87
N LEU A 483 -13.81 -1.46 -43.14
CA LEU A 483 -14.15 -0.41 -42.17
C LEU A 483 -15.67 -0.28 -42.04
N ARG A 484 -16.17 -0.24 -40.80
CA ARG A 484 -17.60 -0.04 -40.45
C ARG A 484 -17.74 0.81 -39.18
N GLY A 485 -18.83 1.56 -39.06
CA GLY A 485 -19.12 2.38 -37.87
C GLY A 485 -18.38 3.73 -37.88
N THR A 486 -18.43 4.46 -36.77
CA THR A 486 -17.79 5.79 -36.62
C THR A 486 -16.29 5.62 -36.35
N VAL A 487 -15.60 5.00 -37.30
CA VAL A 487 -14.17 4.73 -37.25
C VAL A 487 -13.45 5.80 -38.05
N ARG A 488 -12.51 6.52 -37.44
CA ARG A 488 -11.55 7.39 -38.16
C ARG A 488 -10.25 6.63 -38.33
N VAL A 489 -9.79 6.39 -39.55
CA VAL A 489 -8.50 5.74 -39.84
C VAL A 489 -7.59 6.71 -40.56
N THR A 490 -6.36 6.84 -40.06
CA THR A 490 -5.23 7.36 -40.85
C THR A 490 -4.39 6.18 -41.27
N ALA A 491 -4.26 5.94 -42.57
CA ALA A 491 -3.42 4.89 -43.17
C ALA A 491 -2.31 5.51 -44.00
N MET A 492 -1.07 5.12 -43.78
CA MET A 492 0.10 5.63 -44.51
C MET A 492 0.90 4.48 -45.08
N ASN A 493 1.20 4.52 -46.38
CA ASN A 493 2.00 3.53 -47.09
C ASN A 493 1.42 2.10 -46.96
N GLY A 494 2.11 1.08 -47.48
CA GLY A 494 1.69 -0.32 -47.34
C GLY A 494 0.79 -0.88 -48.44
N GLU A 495 0.58 -2.19 -48.39
CA GLU A 495 -0.08 -2.97 -49.44
C GLU A 495 -1.35 -3.64 -48.91
N ILE A 496 -2.45 -3.47 -49.63
CA ILE A 496 -3.74 -4.07 -49.30
C ILE A 496 -4.18 -4.95 -50.46
N LEU A 497 -4.27 -6.25 -50.20
CA LEU A 497 -4.63 -7.28 -51.15
C LEU A 497 -5.91 -8.00 -50.72
N GLY A 498 -6.89 -8.07 -51.63
CA GLY A 498 -8.15 -8.78 -51.40
C GLY A 498 -8.48 -9.76 -52.53
N GLY A 499 -8.87 -10.99 -52.21
CA GLY A 499 -9.37 -11.91 -53.24
C GLY A 499 -10.74 -11.51 -53.81
N GLY A 500 -11.54 -10.75 -53.07
CA GLY A 500 -12.81 -10.17 -53.53
C GLY A 500 -12.81 -8.65 -53.54
N ILE A 501 -12.47 -8.03 -52.41
CA ILE A 501 -12.41 -6.57 -52.26
C ILE A 501 -11.10 -6.17 -51.61
N GLY A 502 -10.35 -5.24 -52.19
CA GLY A 502 -9.13 -4.73 -51.55
C GLY A 502 -9.49 -3.94 -50.28
N LEU A 503 -10.22 -2.84 -50.46
CA LEU A 503 -10.64 -1.90 -49.43
C LEU A 503 -12.17 -1.71 -49.44
N ASP A 504 -12.86 -2.10 -48.36
CA ASP A 504 -14.30 -1.91 -48.17
C ASP A 504 -14.59 -0.87 -47.06
N VAL A 505 -14.87 0.37 -47.47
CA VAL A 505 -15.27 1.47 -46.58
C VAL A 505 -16.80 1.57 -46.53
N GLY A 506 -17.39 1.09 -45.44
CA GLY A 506 -18.84 1.00 -45.31
C GLY A 506 -19.44 1.99 -44.32
N GLU A 507 -20.65 1.68 -43.89
CA GLU A 507 -21.54 2.61 -43.19
C GLU A 507 -20.87 3.42 -42.08
N ASN A 508 -20.96 4.76 -42.19
CA ASN A 508 -20.44 5.78 -41.27
C ASN A 508 -18.91 5.84 -41.07
N ALA A 509 -18.12 5.04 -41.80
CA ALA A 509 -16.66 5.05 -41.66
C ALA A 509 -16.04 6.32 -42.25
N GLN A 510 -14.98 6.81 -41.60
CA GLN A 510 -14.13 7.90 -42.05
C GLN A 510 -12.71 7.39 -42.30
N LEU A 511 -12.22 7.53 -43.52
CA LEU A 511 -10.88 7.10 -43.91
C LEU A 511 -10.09 8.27 -44.49
N VAL A 512 -8.88 8.47 -44.00
CA VAL A 512 -7.81 9.21 -44.66
C VAL A 512 -6.68 8.23 -44.94
N MET A 513 -6.33 8.05 -46.20
CA MET A 513 -5.29 7.13 -46.63
C MET A 513 -4.33 7.84 -47.58
N GLU A 514 -3.04 7.63 -47.37
CA GLU A 514 -1.99 8.27 -48.15
C GLU A 514 -0.92 7.25 -48.57
N GLY A 515 -0.54 7.23 -49.85
CA GLY A 515 0.63 6.48 -50.33
C GLY A 515 0.51 4.95 -50.37
N ALA A 516 -0.67 4.38 -50.10
CA ALA A 516 -0.89 2.93 -50.11
C ALA A 516 -1.04 2.33 -51.52
N GLU A 517 -0.86 1.02 -51.64
CA GLU A 517 -1.20 0.23 -52.82
C GLU A 517 -2.41 -0.68 -52.51
N VAL A 518 -3.45 -0.62 -53.35
CA VAL A 518 -4.67 -1.42 -53.19
C VAL A 518 -4.93 -2.24 -54.44
N THR A 519 -4.88 -3.56 -54.27
CA THR A 519 -5.05 -4.55 -55.35
C THR A 519 -6.09 -5.59 -54.92
N SER A 520 -6.88 -6.09 -55.87
CA SER A 520 -7.79 -7.21 -55.63
C SER A 520 -8.07 -7.99 -56.90
N ASP A 521 -8.56 -9.23 -56.80
CA ASP A 521 -9.08 -9.94 -57.99
C ASP A 521 -10.46 -9.39 -58.41
N GLY A 522 -11.21 -8.83 -57.46
CA GLY A 522 -12.53 -8.25 -57.66
C GLY A 522 -12.54 -6.72 -57.74
N ILE A 523 -13.07 -6.07 -56.69
CA ILE A 523 -13.19 -4.61 -56.62
C ILE A 523 -12.10 -4.05 -55.70
N ASN A 524 -11.19 -3.23 -56.21
CA ASN A 524 -10.07 -2.76 -55.39
C ASN A 524 -10.54 -1.85 -54.27
N VAL A 525 -11.40 -0.87 -54.54
CA VAL A 525 -11.95 0.05 -53.54
C VAL A 525 -13.46 0.12 -53.66
N LYS A 526 -14.15 -0.12 -52.55
CA LYS A 526 -15.59 0.02 -52.43
C LYS A 526 -15.92 0.98 -51.29
N VAL A 527 -16.70 2.01 -51.60
CA VAL A 527 -17.16 3.02 -50.62
C VAL A 527 -18.69 3.07 -50.66
N GLY A 528 -19.36 2.85 -49.52
CA GLY A 528 -20.82 2.76 -49.46
C GLY A 528 -21.47 3.32 -48.20
N GLY A 529 -22.81 3.28 -48.14
CA GLY A 529 -23.59 3.85 -47.05
C GLY A 529 -23.44 5.36 -46.91
N ARG A 530 -22.99 5.82 -45.74
CA ARG A 530 -22.68 7.23 -45.40
C ARG A 530 -21.19 7.46 -45.14
N ALA A 531 -20.34 6.59 -45.67
CA ALA A 531 -18.90 6.68 -45.49
C ALA A 531 -18.30 7.97 -46.07
N ARG A 532 -17.15 8.39 -45.54
CA ARG A 532 -16.30 9.44 -46.10
C ARG A 532 -14.88 8.90 -46.23
N ALA A 533 -14.36 8.86 -47.44
CA ALA A 533 -12.99 8.43 -47.71
C ALA A 533 -12.22 9.52 -48.45
N TRP A 534 -10.99 9.76 -48.04
CA TRP A 534 -10.02 10.59 -48.73
C TRP A 534 -8.78 9.74 -49.01
N LEU A 535 -8.55 9.44 -50.29
CA LEU A 535 -7.38 8.70 -50.73
C LEU A 535 -6.43 9.68 -51.43
N GLN A 536 -5.17 9.68 -51.01
CA GLN A 536 -4.11 10.53 -51.55
C GLN A 536 -2.96 9.66 -52.04
N ARG A 537 -2.42 9.95 -53.23
CA ARG A 537 -1.23 9.28 -53.77
C ARG A 537 -1.29 7.75 -53.70
N THR A 538 -2.50 7.18 -53.72
CA THR A 538 -2.77 5.75 -53.63
C THR A 538 -2.70 5.13 -55.02
N LYS A 539 -2.02 3.99 -55.14
CA LYS A 539 -2.00 3.18 -56.35
C LYS A 539 -3.10 2.12 -56.28
N ILE A 540 -4.01 2.14 -57.24
CA ILE A 540 -5.13 1.21 -57.36
C ILE A 540 -4.98 0.52 -58.71
N SER A 541 -4.62 -0.76 -58.71
CA SER A 541 -4.30 -1.45 -59.96
C SER A 541 -4.75 -2.90 -60.01
N GLY A 542 -4.97 -3.41 -61.23
CA GLY A 542 -5.34 -4.82 -61.45
C GLY A 542 -6.79 -5.14 -61.09
N GLY A 543 -7.18 -6.41 -61.22
CA GLY A 543 -8.51 -6.88 -60.83
C GLY A 543 -9.65 -6.59 -61.80
N LEU A 544 -10.86 -6.98 -61.39
CA LEU A 544 -12.07 -6.80 -62.18
C LEU A 544 -12.45 -5.31 -62.32
N ALA A 545 -12.36 -4.55 -61.23
CA ALA A 545 -12.78 -3.14 -61.20
C ALA A 545 -12.01 -2.31 -60.15
N GLY A 546 -11.79 -1.03 -60.45
CA GLY A 546 -11.03 -0.13 -59.56
C GLY A 546 -11.83 0.39 -58.36
N VAL A 547 -12.64 1.43 -58.56
CA VAL A 547 -13.31 2.18 -57.49
C VAL A 547 -14.83 2.21 -57.65
N LEU A 548 -15.55 1.59 -56.71
CA LEU A 548 -17.01 1.60 -56.62
C LEU A 548 -17.49 2.53 -55.51
N VAL A 549 -18.19 3.62 -55.85
CA VAL A 549 -18.88 4.43 -54.84
C VAL A 549 -20.37 4.20 -54.96
N ARG A 550 -21.08 3.93 -53.86
CA ARG A 550 -22.53 3.71 -53.84
C ARG A 550 -23.20 4.45 -52.69
N ASP A 551 -24.53 4.47 -52.72
CA ASP A 551 -25.38 5.10 -51.70
C ASP A 551 -25.11 6.60 -51.54
N SER A 552 -24.91 7.09 -50.31
CA SER A 552 -24.63 8.50 -49.98
C SER A 552 -23.18 8.72 -49.53
N ALA A 553 -22.26 7.88 -49.97
CA ALA A 553 -20.85 7.97 -49.61
C ALA A 553 -20.17 9.16 -50.28
N THR A 554 -19.14 9.69 -49.62
CA THR A 554 -18.24 10.72 -50.16
C THR A 554 -16.86 10.13 -50.38
N LEU A 555 -16.29 10.32 -51.56
CA LEU A 555 -14.91 9.92 -51.88
C LEU A 555 -14.15 11.12 -52.47
N ILE A 556 -13.00 11.43 -51.90
CA ILE A 556 -12.03 12.40 -52.41
C ILE A 556 -10.81 11.62 -52.91
N LEU A 557 -10.42 11.87 -54.16
CA LEU A 557 -9.24 11.31 -54.78
C LEU A 557 -8.27 12.45 -55.11
N ASP A 558 -7.06 12.41 -54.59
CA ASP A 558 -6.01 13.40 -54.83
C ASP A 558 -4.68 12.72 -55.23
N GLY A 559 -4.18 12.96 -56.44
CA GLY A 559 -2.91 12.38 -56.92
C GLY A 559 -2.86 10.85 -57.01
N ASN A 560 -4.01 10.16 -57.10
CA ASN A 560 -4.09 8.69 -57.16
C ASN A 560 -3.86 8.15 -58.58
N THR A 561 -3.35 6.92 -58.68
CA THR A 561 -3.23 6.18 -59.96
C THR A 561 -4.23 5.04 -59.99
N ILE A 562 -5.07 4.96 -61.03
CA ILE A 562 -6.11 3.93 -61.18
C ILE A 562 -5.95 3.29 -62.57
N THR A 563 -5.37 2.09 -62.65
CA THR A 563 -4.97 1.45 -63.92
C THR A 563 -5.24 -0.05 -63.97
N ASP A 564 -5.21 -0.61 -65.18
CA ASP A 564 -5.17 -2.07 -65.38
C ASP A 564 -6.40 -2.85 -64.87
N HIS A 565 -7.59 -2.25 -64.94
CA HIS A 565 -8.85 -2.90 -64.56
C HIS A 565 -9.60 -3.49 -65.76
N ALA A 566 -10.19 -4.69 -65.60
CA ALA A 566 -10.87 -5.40 -66.69
C ALA A 566 -12.19 -4.75 -67.13
N LEU A 567 -12.96 -4.16 -66.20
CA LEU A 567 -14.26 -3.54 -66.50
C LEU A 567 -14.18 -2.01 -66.54
N TRP A 568 -13.82 -1.38 -65.42
CA TRP A 568 -13.79 0.07 -65.28
C TRP A 568 -12.83 0.50 -64.16
N GLY A 569 -12.26 1.70 -64.33
CA GLY A 569 -11.44 2.34 -63.30
C GLY A 569 -12.28 2.91 -62.15
N THR A 570 -13.33 3.67 -62.45
CA THR A 570 -14.23 4.25 -61.44
C THR A 570 -15.68 4.14 -61.90
N PHE A 571 -16.60 3.73 -61.01
CA PHE A 571 -18.03 3.64 -61.28
C PHE A 571 -18.88 4.29 -60.18
N LEU A 572 -19.81 5.16 -60.60
CA LEU A 572 -20.73 5.93 -59.78
C LEU A 572 -22.17 5.64 -60.22
N PRO A 573 -22.93 4.76 -59.54
CA PRO A 573 -24.23 4.30 -60.02
C PRO A 573 -25.30 5.41 -60.11
N HIS A 574 -25.22 6.53 -59.37
CA HIS A 574 -26.14 7.69 -59.47
C HIS A 574 -25.51 9.03 -58.99
N PRO A 575 -25.82 10.20 -59.58
CA PRO A 575 -25.25 11.51 -59.20
C PRO A 575 -26.04 12.20 -58.05
N PRO A 576 -25.42 13.10 -57.26
CA PRO A 576 -25.06 14.44 -57.75
C PRO A 576 -23.58 14.76 -57.48
N CYS A 577 -22.74 14.64 -58.50
CA CYS A 577 -21.46 15.34 -58.50
C CYS A 577 -21.73 16.78 -58.96
N LEU A 578 -21.67 17.75 -58.05
CA LEU A 578 -21.37 19.13 -58.44
C LEU A 578 -19.87 19.18 -58.74
N PRO A 579 -19.43 19.64 -59.92
CA PRO A 579 -18.01 19.78 -60.23
C PRO A 579 -17.49 21.07 -59.60
N THR A 580 -16.53 20.96 -58.69
CA THR A 580 -15.57 22.04 -58.42
C THR A 580 -14.17 21.45 -58.47
N GLY A 581 -13.51 21.62 -59.61
CA GLY A 581 -12.13 21.18 -59.82
C GLY A 581 -11.97 20.55 -61.20
N THR A 582 -11.43 21.31 -62.13
CA THR A 582 -10.97 20.83 -63.44
C THR A 582 -9.93 19.71 -63.30
N PRO A 583 -9.99 18.63 -64.10
CA PRO A 583 -8.99 17.57 -64.05
C PRO A 583 -7.70 17.98 -64.77
N THR A 584 -6.56 17.69 -64.15
CA THR A 584 -5.27 17.42 -64.81
C THR A 584 -4.77 16.09 -64.33
#